data_AF-A0A7C1L0R0-F1
#
_entry.id   AF-A0A7C1L0R0-F1
#
_cell.length_a   1.000
_cell.length_b   1.000
_cell.length_c   1.000
_cell.angle_alpha   90.00
_cell.angle_beta   90.00
_cell.angle_gamma   90.00
#
_symmetry.space_group_name_H-M   'P 1'
#
loop_
_entity.id
_entity.type
_entity.pdbx_description
1 polymer ?
#
loop_
_entity_poly.entity_id
_entity_poly.type
_entity_poly.pdbx_seq_one_letter_code
_entity_poly.pdbx_strand_id
1 'polypeptide(L)'
;VYEGFALTLLWFLLTLVIPRRTDTKLTKVFIKILIVAAFFLFLIHGVKWMPPGISPDGLVSGLVNFTHVSAPVLFIIYLSRRVKPEEIFALLIDLKVPPVIILILFRTLWLVPRFAEKVDEVITAQKLRGMRIESTTERVRALIPTLSPIFSSMFEEISENSLTLTTRGFLQPGRKSHLTVLRYGFIDCIMLLILILIPLVSWF
;
A
#
# COMPACT_ATOMS: atom_id res chain seq x y z
N VAL A 1 12.63 -8.38 28.05
CA VAL A 1 13.22 -7.19 27.37
C VAL A 1 14.15 -7.58 26.22
N TYR A 2 15.17 -8.41 26.45
CA TYR A 2 16.08 -8.85 25.38
C TYR A 2 15.43 -9.77 24.31
N GLU A 3 14.40 -10.52 24.69
CA GLU A 3 13.72 -11.46 23.79
C GLU A 3 12.88 -10.76 22.71
N GLY A 4 12.15 -9.69 23.04
CA GLY A 4 11.37 -8.92 22.06
C GLY A 4 12.24 -8.18 21.03
N PHE A 5 13.42 -7.72 21.45
CA PHE A 5 14.40 -7.12 20.54
C PHE A 5 15.00 -8.15 19.57
N ALA A 6 15.36 -9.34 20.06
CA ALA A 6 15.87 -10.40 19.21
C ALA A 6 14.83 -10.89 18.19
N LEU A 7 13.56 -11.01 18.60
CA LEU A 7 12.46 -11.45 17.74
C LEU A 7 12.13 -10.44 16.63
N THR A 8 12.16 -9.14 16.91
CA THR A 8 11.93 -8.10 15.90
C THR A 8 13.10 -7.90 14.95
N LEU A 9 14.33 -8.10 15.42
CA LEU A 9 15.54 -8.08 14.58
C LEU A 9 15.57 -9.31 13.65
N LEU A 10 15.17 -10.48 14.16
CA LEU A 10 14.98 -11.70 13.37
C LEU A 10 13.85 -11.51 12.33
N TRP A 11 12.78 -10.82 12.69
CA TRP A 11 11.68 -10.50 11.78
C TRP A 11 12.08 -9.47 10.70
N PHE A 12 12.86 -8.46 11.06
CA PHE A 12 13.49 -7.52 10.12
C PHE A 12 14.42 -8.24 9.14
N LEU A 13 15.22 -9.21 9.61
CA LEU A 13 16.06 -10.05 8.74
C LEU A 13 15.24 -10.94 7.81
N LEU A 14 14.17 -11.58 8.31
CA LEU A 14 13.25 -12.39 7.49
C LEU A 14 12.56 -11.58 6.39
N THR A 15 12.15 -10.34 6.67
CA THR A 15 11.57 -9.46 5.64
C THR A 15 12.59 -8.99 4.59
N LEU A 16 13.88 -8.97 4.94
CA LEU A 16 14.99 -8.63 4.02
C LEU A 16 15.43 -9.81 3.13
N VAL A 17 15.35 -11.05 3.65
CA VAL A 17 15.84 -12.29 3.00
C VAL A 17 14.91 -12.82 1.91
N ILE A 18 13.64 -12.40 1.89
CA ILE A 18 12.64 -12.96 0.97
C ILE A 18 12.64 -12.19 -0.38
N PRO A 19 12.69 -12.90 -1.53
CA PRO A 19 12.92 -12.30 -2.84
C PRO A 19 11.87 -11.25 -3.23
N ARG A 20 12.39 -10.11 -3.71
CA ARG A 20 11.66 -8.90 -4.16
C ARG A 20 10.77 -9.21 -5.38
N ARG A 21 9.46 -9.34 -5.17
CA ARG A 21 8.48 -9.44 -6.28
C ARG A 21 7.89 -8.09 -6.72
N THR A 22 8.08 -7.02 -5.93
CA THR A 22 7.43 -5.70 -6.10
C THR A 22 8.44 -4.55 -5.98
N ASP A 23 8.09 -3.42 -6.61
CA ASP A 23 8.87 -2.20 -6.78
C ASP A 23 9.48 -1.65 -5.47
N THR A 24 10.74 -1.21 -5.53
CA THR A 24 11.55 -0.84 -4.35
C THR A 24 11.22 0.54 -3.78
N LYS A 25 10.41 1.34 -4.49
CA LYS A 25 10.07 2.71 -4.13
C LYS A 25 9.37 2.82 -2.77
N LEU A 26 8.34 2.01 -2.53
CA LEU A 26 7.59 1.99 -1.26
C LEU A 26 8.50 1.61 -0.08
N THR A 27 9.37 0.61 -0.26
CA THR A 27 10.30 0.19 0.80
C THR A 27 11.22 1.32 1.24
N LYS A 28 11.71 2.14 0.30
CA LYS A 28 12.55 3.29 0.62
C LYS A 28 11.81 4.34 1.46
N VAL A 29 10.55 4.63 1.13
CA VAL A 29 9.73 5.60 1.88
C VAL A 29 9.52 5.14 3.31
N PHE A 30 9.11 3.89 3.51
CA PHE A 30 8.87 3.36 4.86
C PHE A 30 10.15 3.22 5.70
N ILE A 31 11.28 2.84 5.11
CA ILE A 31 12.58 2.83 5.81
C ILE A 31 12.94 4.24 6.27
N LYS A 32 12.72 5.26 5.42
CA LYS A 32 12.97 6.67 5.80
C LYS A 32 12.09 7.08 6.99
N ILE A 33 10.81 6.70 7.00
CA ILE A 33 9.90 6.95 8.12
C ILE A 33 10.39 6.25 9.39
N LEU A 34 10.85 5.00 9.29
CA LEU A 34 11.36 4.23 10.42
C LEU A 34 12.62 4.87 11.04
N ILE A 35 13.54 5.34 10.20
CA ILE A 35 14.76 6.04 10.65
C ILE A 35 14.41 7.33 11.38
N VAL A 36 13.44 8.10 10.85
CA VAL A 36 12.97 9.33 11.51
C VAL A 36 12.29 8.99 12.85
N ALA A 37 11.47 7.95 12.90
CA ALA A 37 10.83 7.49 14.13
C ALA A 37 11.85 7.03 15.18
N ALA A 38 12.89 6.30 14.77
CA ALA A 38 14.00 5.90 15.65
C ALA A 38 14.65 7.12 16.30
N PHE A 39 14.97 8.13 15.49
CA PHE A 39 15.60 9.36 15.96
C PHE A 39 14.75 10.08 17.00
N PHE A 40 13.45 10.27 16.72
CA PHE A 40 12.54 10.94 17.66
C PHE A 40 12.32 10.14 18.95
N LEU A 41 12.11 8.83 18.87
CA LEU A 41 11.87 8.00 20.05
C LEU A 41 13.09 7.94 20.98
N PHE A 42 14.28 7.90 20.39
CA PHE A 42 15.53 7.93 21.13
C PHE A 42 15.78 9.29 21.79
N LEU A 43 15.40 10.39 21.13
CA LEU A 43 15.50 11.71 21.70
C LEU A 43 14.53 11.89 22.89
N ILE A 44 13.29 11.40 22.76
CA ILE A 44 12.25 11.51 23.80
C ILE A 44 12.58 10.66 25.02
N HIS A 45 13.06 9.43 24.84
CA HIS A 45 13.31 8.50 25.97
C HIS A 45 14.74 8.53 26.48
N GLY A 46 15.72 8.84 25.62
CA GLY A 46 17.14 8.83 25.96
C GLY A 46 17.63 10.11 26.66
N VAL A 47 16.95 11.25 26.46
CA VAL A 47 17.34 12.53 27.05
C VAL A 47 16.42 12.86 28.22
N LYS A 48 16.90 12.63 29.45
CA LYS A 48 16.25 13.21 30.64
C LYS A 48 16.64 14.69 30.71
N TRP A 49 15.63 15.55 30.80
CA TRP A 49 15.82 16.99 30.93
C TRP A 49 16.32 17.41 32.31
N MET A 50 16.10 16.59 33.36
CA MET A 50 16.42 16.96 34.74
C MET A 50 16.63 15.72 35.63
N PRO A 51 17.83 15.47 36.18
CA PRO A 51 19.13 16.04 35.82
C PRO A 51 19.53 15.66 34.37
N PRO A 52 20.26 16.53 33.64
CA PRO A 52 20.68 16.28 32.28
C PRO A 52 21.67 15.12 32.25
N GLY A 53 21.26 14.00 31.64
CA GLY A 53 22.08 12.80 31.55
C GLY A 53 21.40 11.72 30.72
N ILE A 54 22.22 10.87 30.12
CA ILE A 54 21.76 9.67 29.41
C ILE A 54 21.47 8.63 30.49
N SER A 55 20.19 8.40 30.78
CA SER A 55 19.82 7.31 31.68
C SER A 55 19.86 5.99 30.91
N PRO A 56 20.57 4.96 31.40
CA PRO A 56 20.54 3.63 30.78
C PRO A 56 19.10 3.08 30.70
N ASP A 57 18.25 3.40 31.67
CA ASP A 57 16.82 3.02 31.66
C ASP A 57 16.04 3.70 30.52
N GLY A 58 16.40 4.94 30.19
CA GLY A 58 15.79 5.70 29.09
C GLY A 58 16.19 5.15 27.72
N LEU A 59 17.45 4.70 27.60
CA LEU A 59 17.96 4.03 26.42
C LEU A 59 17.23 2.70 26.16
N VAL A 60 17.07 1.89 27.21
CA VAL A 60 16.33 0.62 27.13
C VAL A 60 14.86 0.86 26.80
N SER A 61 14.23 1.87 27.41
CA SER A 61 12.84 2.24 27.13
C SER A 61 12.63 2.74 25.69
N GLY A 62 13.57 3.54 25.17
CA GLY A 62 13.56 3.99 23.78
C GLY A 62 13.68 2.83 22.80
N LEU A 63 14.50 1.82 23.12
CA LEU A 63 14.67 0.61 22.30
C LEU A 63 13.41 -0.26 22.31
N VAL A 64 12.76 -0.43 23.46
CA VAL A 64 11.50 -1.18 23.58
C VAL A 64 10.38 -0.48 22.80
N ASN A 65 10.23 0.83 22.93
CA ASN A 65 9.20 1.58 22.20
C ASN A 65 9.45 1.61 20.70
N PHE A 66 10.72 1.68 20.26
CA PHE A 66 11.06 1.52 18.85
C PHE A 66 10.67 0.14 18.32
N THR A 67 10.85 -0.91 19.13
CA THR A 67 10.46 -2.28 18.81
C THR A 67 8.94 -2.38 18.58
N HIS A 68 8.13 -1.83 19.49
CA HIS A 68 6.66 -1.83 19.36
C HIS A 68 6.15 -1.06 18.14
N VAL A 69 6.80 0.05 17.76
CA VAL A 69 6.40 0.84 16.59
C VAL A 69 6.89 0.20 15.28
N SER A 70 8.09 -0.36 15.28
CA SER A 70 8.71 -0.94 14.08
C SER A 70 8.04 -2.23 13.62
N ALA A 71 7.58 -3.08 14.55
CA ALA A 71 6.94 -4.37 14.25
C ALA A 71 5.69 -4.25 13.33
N PRO A 72 4.64 -3.47 13.66
CA PRO A 72 3.47 -3.33 12.78
C PRO A 72 3.79 -2.61 11.47
N VAL A 73 4.73 -1.66 11.48
CA VAL A 73 5.16 -0.94 10.27
C VAL A 73 5.81 -1.91 9.27
N LEU A 74 6.75 -2.72 9.75
CA LEU A 74 7.38 -3.75 8.94
C LEU A 74 6.33 -4.78 8.46
N PHE A 75 5.31 -5.12 9.28
CA PHE A 75 4.22 -6.06 8.93
C PHE A 75 3.42 -5.58 7.73
N ILE A 76 3.03 -4.31 7.76
CA ILE A 76 2.31 -3.66 6.66
C ILE A 76 3.18 -3.64 5.39
N ILE A 77 4.49 -3.37 5.50
CA ILE A 77 5.41 -3.39 4.35
C ILE A 77 5.52 -4.80 3.76
N TYR A 78 5.60 -5.83 4.61
CA TYR A 78 5.66 -7.21 4.16
C TYR A 78 4.41 -7.61 3.37
N LEU A 79 3.22 -7.36 3.93
CA LEU A 79 1.95 -7.65 3.26
C LEU A 79 1.81 -6.85 1.97
N SER A 80 2.07 -5.54 2.00
CA SER A 80 1.99 -4.67 0.83
C SER A 80 2.88 -5.12 -0.33
N ARG A 81 4.03 -5.75 -0.04
CA ARG A 81 4.94 -6.26 -1.08
C ARG A 81 4.54 -7.63 -1.63
N ARG A 82 3.83 -8.44 -0.85
CA ARG A 82 3.44 -9.81 -1.22
C ARG A 82 2.11 -9.85 -1.97
N VAL A 83 1.12 -9.12 -1.47
CA VAL A 83 -0.26 -9.18 -1.97
C VAL A 83 -0.37 -8.39 -3.27
N LYS A 84 -0.61 -9.11 -4.36
CA LYS A 84 -0.94 -8.46 -5.64
C LYS A 84 -2.43 -8.14 -5.72
N PRO A 85 -2.84 -7.06 -6.41
CA PRO A 85 -4.26 -6.77 -6.63
C PRO A 85 -5.00 -7.95 -7.28
N GLU A 86 -4.37 -8.66 -8.22
CA GLU A 86 -4.98 -9.80 -8.91
C GLU A 86 -5.22 -11.01 -7.98
N GLU A 87 -4.42 -11.15 -6.92
CA GLU A 87 -4.60 -12.19 -5.90
C GLU A 87 -5.80 -11.88 -5.01
N ILE A 88 -6.01 -10.60 -4.66
CA ILE A 88 -7.21 -10.13 -3.94
C ILE A 88 -8.47 -10.41 -4.77
N PHE A 89 -8.40 -10.24 -6.09
CA PHE A 89 -9.53 -10.49 -6.99
C PHE A 89 -9.97 -11.96 -6.95
N ALA A 90 -9.02 -12.87 -7.08
CA ALA A 90 -9.28 -14.30 -7.01
C ALA A 90 -9.81 -14.72 -5.63
N LEU A 91 -9.22 -14.20 -4.55
CA LEU A 91 -9.67 -14.46 -3.19
C LEU A 91 -11.15 -14.07 -2.99
N LEU A 92 -11.58 -12.92 -3.53
CA LEU A 92 -12.97 -12.47 -3.41
C LEU A 92 -13.95 -13.35 -4.19
N ILE A 93 -13.51 -13.92 -5.32
CA ILE A 93 -14.29 -14.90 -6.08
C ILE A 93 -14.43 -16.20 -5.28
N ASP A 94 -13.34 -16.68 -4.67
CA ASP A 94 -13.32 -17.89 -3.85
C ASP A 94 -14.19 -17.75 -2.60
N LEU A 95 -14.23 -16.54 -2.02
CA LEU A 95 -15.10 -16.17 -0.92
C LEU A 95 -16.59 -16.04 -1.32
N LYS A 96 -16.93 -16.32 -2.59
CA LYS A 96 -18.28 -16.24 -3.17
C LYS A 96 -18.93 -14.86 -3.06
N VAL A 97 -18.12 -13.80 -3.08
CA VAL A 97 -18.65 -12.43 -3.15
C VAL A 97 -19.35 -12.24 -4.51
N PRO A 98 -20.52 -11.56 -4.56
CA PRO A 98 -21.20 -11.27 -5.81
C PRO A 98 -20.26 -10.61 -6.85
N PRO A 99 -20.21 -11.11 -8.11
CA PRO A 99 -19.28 -10.59 -9.13
C PRO A 99 -19.41 -9.09 -9.40
N VAL A 100 -20.61 -8.53 -9.20
CA VAL A 100 -20.90 -7.10 -9.34
C VAL A 100 -20.07 -6.27 -8.36
N ILE A 101 -19.96 -6.69 -7.09
CA ILE A 101 -19.23 -5.97 -6.06
C ILE A 101 -17.73 -5.99 -6.36
N ILE A 102 -17.22 -7.16 -6.75
CA ILE A 102 -15.83 -7.33 -7.14
C ILE A 102 -15.53 -6.41 -8.33
N LEU A 103 -16.38 -6.43 -9.37
CA LEU A 103 -16.18 -5.58 -10.54
C LEU A 103 -16.14 -4.09 -10.19
N ILE A 104 -17.06 -3.61 -9.36
CA ILE A 104 -17.09 -2.20 -8.92
C ILE A 104 -15.81 -1.86 -8.15
N LEU A 105 -15.40 -2.70 -7.20
CA LEU A 105 -14.20 -2.46 -6.39
C LEU A 105 -12.95 -2.32 -7.26
N PHE A 106 -12.70 -3.30 -8.12
CA PHE A 106 -11.49 -3.32 -8.95
C PHE A 106 -11.49 -2.23 -10.02
N ARG A 107 -12.66 -1.95 -10.62
CA ARG A 107 -12.79 -0.85 -11.57
C ARG A 107 -12.53 0.50 -10.91
N THR A 108 -12.96 0.67 -9.66
CA THR A 108 -12.72 1.90 -8.89
C THR A 108 -11.24 2.06 -8.55
N LEU A 109 -10.56 0.99 -8.12
CA LEU A 109 -9.12 1.03 -7.85
C LEU A 109 -8.30 1.35 -9.11
N TRP A 110 -8.71 0.81 -10.26
CA TRP A 110 -8.09 1.11 -11.55
C TRP A 110 -8.38 2.52 -12.07
N LEU A 111 -9.50 3.14 -11.66
CA LEU A 111 -9.87 4.49 -12.07
C LEU A 111 -8.85 5.54 -11.62
N VAL A 112 -8.24 5.36 -10.45
CA VAL A 112 -7.26 6.30 -9.88
C VAL A 112 -6.03 6.49 -10.78
N PRO A 113 -5.27 5.44 -11.13
CA PRO A 113 -4.13 5.60 -12.04
C PRO A 113 -4.58 6.06 -13.43
N ARG A 114 -5.73 5.59 -13.93
CA ARG A 114 -6.27 6.01 -15.23
C ARG A 114 -6.58 7.51 -15.28
N PHE A 115 -7.16 8.04 -14.21
CA PHE A 115 -7.45 9.47 -14.09
C PHE A 115 -6.16 10.30 -14.09
N ALA A 116 -5.12 9.83 -13.39
CA ALA A 116 -3.82 10.49 -13.39
C ALA A 116 -3.20 10.55 -14.80
N GLU A 117 -3.25 9.46 -15.56
CA GLU A 117 -2.79 9.42 -16.97
C GLU A 117 -3.56 10.43 -17.84
N LYS A 118 -4.89 10.51 -17.69
CA LYS A 118 -5.71 11.46 -18.45
C LYS A 118 -5.45 12.91 -18.08
N VAL A 119 -5.21 13.19 -16.80
CA VAL A 119 -4.78 14.51 -16.34
C VAL A 119 -3.45 14.89 -16.99
N ASP A 120 -2.48 13.98 -17.04
CA ASP A 120 -1.17 14.24 -17.65
C ASP A 120 -1.26 14.45 -19.17
N GLU A 121 -2.08 13.67 -19.87
CA GLU A 121 -2.38 13.83 -21.31
C GLU A 121 -2.94 15.22 -21.59
N VAL A 122 -3.91 15.65 -20.79
CA VAL A 122 -4.55 16.96 -20.93
C VAL A 122 -3.59 18.10 -20.60
N ILE A 123 -2.80 18.00 -19.52
CA ILE A 123 -1.78 19.01 -19.18
C ILE A 123 -0.78 19.14 -20.33
N THR A 124 -0.37 18.03 -20.94
CA THR A 124 0.56 18.02 -22.07
C THR A 124 -0.07 18.69 -23.29
N ALA A 125 -1.34 18.41 -23.60
CA ALA A 125 -2.06 19.07 -24.68
C ALA A 125 -2.21 20.59 -24.45
N GLN A 126 -2.45 21.01 -23.20
CA GLN A 126 -2.54 22.43 -22.85
C GLN A 126 -1.19 23.14 -22.99
N LYS A 127 -0.08 22.48 -22.65
CA LYS A 127 1.28 23.01 -22.93
C LYS A 127 1.50 23.24 -24.43
N LEU A 128 1.07 22.31 -25.28
CA LEU A 128 1.17 22.46 -26.74
C LEU A 128 0.28 23.60 -27.28
N ARG A 129 -0.84 23.88 -26.61
CA ARG A 129 -1.74 25.01 -26.91
C ARG A 129 -1.20 26.36 -26.40
N GLY A 130 0.03 26.41 -25.90
CA GLY A 130 0.71 27.65 -25.51
C GLY A 130 0.50 28.06 -24.06
N MET A 131 -0.15 27.24 -23.23
CA MET A 131 -0.17 27.48 -21.78
C MET A 131 1.20 27.17 -21.17
N ARG A 132 1.85 28.18 -20.60
CA ARG A 132 3.04 27.98 -19.77
C ARG A 132 2.58 27.41 -18.42
N ILE A 133 3.04 26.19 -18.14
CA ILE A 133 2.71 25.45 -16.92
C ILE A 133 4.04 25.08 -16.27
N GLU A 134 4.56 25.99 -15.45
CA GLU A 134 5.81 25.85 -14.72
C GLU A 134 5.55 25.67 -13.21
N SER A 135 4.51 26.31 -12.68
CA SER A 135 4.15 26.25 -11.26
C SER A 135 2.96 25.31 -10.95
N THR A 136 2.86 24.85 -9.71
CA THR A 136 1.73 24.01 -9.24
C THR A 136 0.39 24.75 -9.31
N THR A 137 0.40 26.07 -9.13
CA THR A 137 -0.80 26.92 -9.24
C THR A 137 -1.26 27.05 -10.69
N GLU A 138 -0.34 27.21 -11.64
CA GLU A 138 -0.65 27.19 -13.08
C GLU A 138 -1.20 25.84 -13.53
N ARG A 139 -0.69 24.72 -12.98
CA ARG A 139 -1.25 23.38 -13.24
C ARG A 139 -2.72 23.32 -12.89
N VAL A 140 -3.08 23.75 -11.69
CA VAL A 140 -4.48 23.76 -11.24
C VAL A 140 -5.33 24.68 -12.11
N ARG A 141 -4.81 25.85 -12.49
CA ARG A 141 -5.53 26.80 -13.36
C ARG A 141 -5.78 26.25 -14.77
N ALA A 142 -4.85 25.46 -15.31
CA ALA A 142 -5.01 24.76 -16.59
C ALA A 142 -5.99 23.58 -16.52
N LEU A 143 -6.10 22.96 -15.34
CA LEU A 143 -7.00 21.84 -15.06
C LEU A 143 -8.47 22.26 -14.96
N ILE A 144 -8.76 23.40 -14.33
CA ILE A 144 -10.14 23.90 -14.15
C ILE A 144 -10.96 23.91 -15.46
N PRO A 145 -10.50 24.54 -16.58
CA PRO A 145 -11.28 24.57 -17.82
C PRO A 145 -11.35 23.21 -18.52
N THR A 146 -10.44 22.28 -18.20
CA THR A 146 -10.36 20.95 -18.84
C THR A 146 -10.99 19.85 -18.01
N LEU A 147 -11.49 20.17 -16.81
CA LEU A 147 -12.11 19.20 -15.93
C LEU A 147 -13.39 18.60 -16.54
N SER A 148 -14.23 19.44 -17.14
CA SER A 148 -15.45 19.01 -17.85
C SER A 148 -15.15 18.00 -18.98
N PRO A 149 -14.25 18.30 -19.95
CA PRO A 149 -13.94 17.33 -20.99
C PRO A 149 -13.25 16.06 -20.49
N ILE A 150 -12.45 16.13 -19.41
CA ILE A 150 -11.89 14.92 -18.77
C ILE A 150 -13.01 14.02 -18.27
N PHE A 151 -13.96 14.58 -17.51
CA PHE A 151 -15.07 13.79 -16.98
C PHE A 151 -15.91 13.19 -18.10
N SER A 152 -16.26 13.97 -19.13
CA SER A 152 -17.02 13.45 -20.28
C SER A 152 -16.31 12.29 -20.96
N SER A 153 -15.01 12.42 -21.25
CA SER A 153 -14.20 11.35 -21.86
C SER A 153 -14.13 10.10 -20.97
N MET A 154 -13.97 10.28 -19.65
CA MET A 154 -13.93 9.16 -18.71
C MET A 154 -15.29 8.45 -18.59
N PHE A 155 -16.41 9.20 -18.59
CA PHE A 155 -17.75 8.63 -18.58
C PHE A 155 -18.05 7.83 -19.84
N GLU A 156 -17.63 8.33 -20.99
CA GLU A 156 -17.73 7.60 -22.27
C GLU A 156 -16.92 6.30 -22.21
N GLU A 157 -15.65 6.35 -21.79
CA GLU A 157 -14.80 5.17 -21.62
C GLU A 157 -15.40 4.14 -20.63
N ILE A 158 -16.00 4.61 -19.53
CA ILE A 158 -16.67 3.73 -18.56
C ILE A 158 -17.94 3.11 -19.16
N SER A 159 -18.73 3.89 -19.91
CA SER A 159 -19.96 3.44 -20.56
C SER A 159 -19.67 2.34 -21.59
N GLU A 160 -18.69 2.55 -22.47
CA GLU A 160 -18.27 1.58 -23.48
C GLU A 160 -17.73 0.29 -22.85
N ASN A 161 -16.90 0.41 -21.81
CA ASN A 161 -16.38 -0.75 -21.08
C ASN A 161 -17.50 -1.52 -20.36
N SER A 162 -18.46 -0.82 -19.76
CA SER A 162 -19.63 -1.44 -19.11
C SER A 162 -20.47 -2.21 -20.13
N LEU A 163 -20.74 -1.62 -21.29
CA LEU A 163 -21.45 -2.28 -22.39
C LEU A 163 -20.70 -3.52 -22.90
N THR A 164 -19.37 -3.44 -22.99
CA THR A 164 -18.54 -4.60 -23.35
C THR A 164 -18.63 -5.72 -22.32
N LEU A 165 -18.80 -5.39 -21.04
CA LEU A 165 -18.95 -6.37 -19.96
C LEU A 165 -20.35 -6.98 -19.92
N THR A 166 -21.40 -6.19 -20.19
CA THR A 166 -22.79 -6.68 -20.27
C THR A 166 -22.95 -7.63 -21.46
N THR A 167 -22.43 -7.26 -22.63
CA THR A 167 -22.44 -8.10 -23.84
C THR A 167 -21.70 -9.42 -23.66
N ARG A 168 -20.60 -9.44 -22.86
CA ARG A 168 -19.88 -10.66 -22.48
C ARG A 168 -20.57 -11.47 -21.37
N GLY A 169 -21.73 -11.04 -20.87
CA GLY A 169 -22.47 -11.76 -19.81
C GLY A 169 -21.79 -11.73 -18.45
N PHE A 170 -20.91 -10.75 -18.18
CA PHE A 170 -20.17 -10.70 -16.92
C PHE A 170 -21.10 -10.49 -15.71
N LEU A 171 -22.21 -9.78 -15.91
CA LEU A 171 -23.25 -9.53 -14.91
C LEU A 171 -24.25 -10.68 -14.71
N GLN A 172 -24.20 -11.74 -15.53
CA GLN A 172 -25.11 -12.87 -15.34
C GLN A 172 -24.81 -13.61 -14.02
N PRO A 173 -25.84 -13.99 -13.25
CA PRO A 173 -25.68 -14.76 -12.03
C PRO A 173 -25.09 -16.14 -12.34
N GLY A 174 -24.05 -16.54 -11.60
CA GLY A 174 -23.37 -17.82 -11.80
C GLY A 174 -21.95 -17.83 -11.26
N ARG A 175 -21.35 -19.02 -11.17
CA ARG A 175 -19.94 -19.17 -10.80
C ARG A 175 -19.05 -18.59 -11.90
N LYS A 176 -18.18 -17.65 -11.53
CA LYS A 176 -17.16 -17.08 -12.42
C LYS A 176 -15.84 -17.81 -12.17
N SER A 177 -15.12 -18.13 -13.24
CA SER A 177 -13.76 -18.69 -13.17
C SER A 177 -12.73 -17.57 -13.15
N HIS A 178 -11.64 -17.75 -12.41
CA HIS A 178 -10.48 -16.87 -12.43
C HIS A 178 -9.30 -17.58 -13.13
N LEU A 179 -8.45 -16.83 -13.83
CA LEU A 179 -7.25 -17.38 -14.50
C LEU A 179 -6.07 -17.52 -13.51
N THR A 180 -6.05 -16.71 -12.47
CA THR A 180 -5.02 -16.70 -11.43
C THR A 180 -5.25 -17.81 -10.42
N VAL A 181 -4.65 -18.98 -10.66
CA VAL A 181 -4.76 -20.11 -9.71
C VAL A 181 -4.00 -19.77 -8.43
N LEU A 182 -4.71 -19.53 -7.33
CA LEU A 182 -4.12 -19.38 -6.01
C LEU A 182 -3.85 -20.77 -5.43
N ARG A 183 -2.58 -21.17 -5.40
CA ARG A 183 -2.14 -22.37 -4.68
C ARG A 183 -1.68 -21.96 -3.29
N TYR A 184 -2.57 -22.08 -2.31
CA TYR A 184 -2.19 -21.95 -0.91
C TYR A 184 -1.48 -23.24 -0.47
N GLY A 185 -0.20 -23.13 -0.12
CA GLY A 185 0.57 -24.23 0.46
C GLY A 185 0.52 -24.23 1.99
N PHE A 186 0.88 -25.37 2.60
CA PHE A 186 1.10 -25.45 4.06
C PHE A 186 2.15 -24.43 4.55
N ILE A 187 3.16 -24.16 3.72
CA ILE A 187 4.21 -23.17 4.01
C ILE A 187 3.62 -21.76 4.14
N ASP A 188 2.63 -21.41 3.31
CA ASP A 188 2.00 -20.09 3.37
C ASP A 188 1.19 -19.92 4.65
N CYS A 189 0.51 -20.97 5.10
CA CYS A 189 -0.24 -20.97 6.36
C CYS A 189 0.69 -20.82 7.57
N ILE A 190 1.82 -21.56 7.59
CA ILE A 190 2.85 -21.44 8.63
C ILE A 190 3.46 -20.04 8.61
N MET A 191 3.78 -19.50 7.43
CA MET A 191 4.32 -18.14 7.32
C MET A 191 3.34 -17.09 7.82
N LEU A 192 2.05 -17.21 7.50
CA LEU A 192 1.01 -16.28 7.96
C LEU A 192 0.82 -16.36 9.49
N LEU A 193 0.84 -17.58 10.05
CA LEU A 193 0.78 -17.78 11.49
C LEU A 193 1.97 -17.13 12.21
N ILE A 194 3.19 -17.37 11.73
CA ILE A 194 4.42 -16.74 12.26
C ILE A 194 4.33 -15.20 12.13
N LEU A 195 3.81 -14.71 11.00
CA LEU A 195 3.65 -13.28 10.71
C LEU A 195 2.73 -12.57 11.71
N ILE A 196 1.66 -13.22 12.17
CA ILE A 196 0.71 -12.67 13.14
C ILE A 196 1.21 -12.86 14.58
N LEU A 197 1.81 -14.01 14.89
CA LEU A 197 2.19 -14.36 16.26
C LEU A 197 3.35 -13.50 16.78
N ILE A 198 4.34 -13.20 15.94
CA ILE A 198 5.52 -12.40 16.33
C ILE A 198 5.17 -10.99 16.82
N PRO A 199 4.39 -10.16 16.09
CA PRO A 199 4.00 -8.83 16.58
C PRO A 199 3.08 -8.91 17.80
N LEU A 200 2.26 -9.96 17.93
CA LEU A 200 1.38 -10.15 19.08
C LEU A 200 2.18 -10.50 20.35
N VAL A 201 3.18 -11.39 20.24
CA VAL A 201 4.13 -11.70 21.32
C VAL A 201 5.05 -10.52 21.62
N SER A 202 5.35 -9.67 20.64
CA SER A 202 6.09 -8.43 20.91
C SER A 202 5.26 -7.40 21.66
N TRP A 203 3.92 -7.51 21.67
CA TRP A 203 3.01 -6.58 22.33
C TRP A 203 2.67 -6.99 23.77
N PHE A 204 2.63 -8.30 24.05
CA PHE A 204 2.43 -8.87 25.38
C PHE A 204 3.76 -9.09 26.12
#